data_AF-A0A371X1K1-F1
#
_entry.id   AF-A0A371X1K1-F1
#
_cell.length_a   1.000
_cell.length_b   1.000
_cell.length_c   1.000
_cell.angle_alpha   90.00
_cell.angle_beta   90.00
_cell.angle_gamma   90.00
#
_symmetry.space_group_name_H-M   'P 1'
#
loop_
_entity.id
_entity.type
_entity.pdbx_description
1 polymer ?
#
loop_
_entity_poly.entity_id
_entity_poly.type
_entity_poly.pdbx_seq_one_letter_code
_entity_poly.pdbx_strand_id
1 'polypeptide(L)'
;MVRQHGRSARRHAHGGKHGLSRARLRRQGNRSPDGQRAGGAFGHSRLGLRHPGAHPTGRACRQFEPRGRHRRDAVRGKTGSSEAVSSTRKLLLTNGAVVVAAVVLDQLIKYVVVSTMALGEAIPIFPFLALLHARNTGIAFSMFADVGPLGLAILASVVLVAVMILWVKTPPERKLTHFALAIVTGGAIGNLIDRLSLGYVVDYVYFHTPAFSFAIFNLADSFISVGAFLIILDELILDPLRQRRTRRRRSID
;
A
#
# COMPACT_ATOMS: atom_id res chain seq x y z
N MET A 1 37.02 30.42 -57.27
CA MET A 1 38.46 30.34 -57.64
C MET A 1 39.26 30.93 -56.48
N VAL A 2 40.46 30.41 -56.19
CA VAL A 2 41.29 30.52 -54.94
C VAL A 2 40.93 29.43 -53.90
N ARG A 3 41.47 28.19 -53.95
CA ARG A 3 42.81 27.66 -53.49
C ARG A 3 43.13 27.99 -52.02
N GLN A 4 43.70 27.14 -51.15
CA GLN A 4 43.93 25.68 -51.02
C GLN A 4 44.74 25.49 -49.70
N HIS A 5 44.59 24.34 -49.02
CA HIS A 5 45.57 23.67 -48.12
C HIS A 5 45.97 24.34 -46.78
N GLY A 6 46.22 23.64 -45.67
CA GLY A 6 46.35 22.21 -45.36
C GLY A 6 47.14 22.01 -44.04
N ARG A 7 47.29 20.74 -43.62
CA ARG A 7 48.08 20.17 -42.48
C ARG A 7 47.28 20.06 -41.16
N SER A 8 46.93 18.89 -40.62
CA SER A 8 47.60 17.59 -40.39
C SER A 8 48.69 17.63 -39.30
N ALA A 9 48.40 17.05 -38.13
CA ALA A 9 49.38 16.50 -37.21
C ALA A 9 48.79 15.32 -36.42
N ARG A 10 49.37 14.14 -36.66
CA ARG A 10 49.23 12.89 -35.89
C ARG A 10 50.17 12.91 -34.66
N ARG A 11 49.86 12.06 -33.67
CA ARG A 11 50.72 11.01 -33.00
C ARG A 11 50.23 10.81 -31.54
N HIS A 12 49.73 9.61 -31.19
CA HIS A 12 50.37 8.53 -30.40
C HIS A 12 50.73 8.96 -28.95
N ALA A 13 50.46 8.22 -27.86
CA ALA A 13 50.65 6.79 -27.63
C ALA A 13 49.92 6.30 -26.33
N HIS A 14 49.45 5.05 -26.31
CA HIS A 14 49.85 3.93 -25.43
C HIS A 14 49.42 3.90 -23.94
N GLY A 15 48.83 2.76 -23.56
CA GLY A 15 49.32 2.01 -22.40
C GLY A 15 48.29 1.62 -21.34
N GLY A 16 47.50 0.59 -21.60
CA GLY A 16 46.92 -0.21 -20.52
C GLY A 16 47.90 -1.33 -20.09
N LYS A 17 47.97 -1.62 -18.78
CA LYS A 17 48.16 -2.97 -18.22
C LYS A 17 48.09 -2.99 -16.69
N HIS A 18 47.51 -4.09 -16.20
CA HIS A 18 47.34 -4.56 -14.84
C HIS A 18 48.64 -4.65 -14.01
N GLY A 19 48.52 -4.64 -12.68
CA GLY A 19 49.58 -5.15 -11.80
C GLY A 19 49.44 -4.84 -10.30
N LEU A 20 48.89 -5.81 -9.57
CA LEU A 20 48.91 -6.04 -8.12
C LEU A 20 50.12 -5.49 -7.33
N SER A 21 49.89 -5.02 -6.09
CA SER A 21 50.75 -5.42 -4.96
C SER A 21 50.10 -5.26 -3.58
N ARG A 22 50.52 -6.16 -2.69
CA ARG A 22 49.98 -6.54 -1.37
C ARG A 22 50.62 -5.74 -0.23
N ALA A 23 49.88 -5.52 0.86
CA ALA A 23 50.38 -5.56 2.25
C ALA A 23 49.16 -5.72 3.19
N ARG A 24 48.82 -6.92 3.69
CA ARG A 24 49.24 -7.52 4.99
C ARG A 24 49.30 -6.55 6.16
N LEU A 25 48.43 -6.78 7.15
CA LEU A 25 48.73 -7.24 8.53
C LEU A 25 47.37 -7.38 9.26
N ARG A 26 46.98 -8.61 9.65
CA ARG A 26 47.07 -9.18 11.03
C ARG A 26 46.09 -8.50 11.99
N ARG A 27 45.41 -9.16 12.94
CA ARG A 27 45.25 -10.55 13.41
C ARG A 27 44.35 -10.39 14.65
N GLN A 28 43.32 -11.21 14.81
CA GLN A 28 42.76 -11.73 16.08
C GLN A 28 41.40 -12.33 15.69
N GLY A 29 41.06 -13.56 16.03
CA GLY A 29 41.55 -14.37 17.14
C GLY A 29 40.36 -15.19 17.60
N ASN A 30 40.09 -16.25 16.85
CA ASN A 30 39.27 -17.42 17.13
C ASN A 30 39.02 -17.71 18.64
N ARG A 31 37.77 -18.04 19.02
CA ARG A 31 37.36 -19.31 19.66
C ARG A 31 35.97 -19.23 20.32
N SER A 32 35.03 -20.03 19.81
CA SER A 32 33.99 -20.74 20.59
C SER A 32 34.63 -21.98 21.26
N PRO A 33 33.93 -22.93 21.91
CA PRO A 33 32.52 -23.02 22.34
C PRO A 33 32.35 -23.62 23.77
N ASP A 34 31.09 -23.95 24.10
CA ASP A 34 30.63 -25.01 25.03
C ASP A 34 30.56 -24.78 26.55
N GLY A 35 29.34 -25.03 27.05
CA GLY A 35 29.13 -26.11 28.02
C GLY A 35 28.92 -25.68 29.47
N GLN A 36 27.64 -25.58 29.89
CA GLN A 36 27.28 -25.79 31.30
C GLN A 36 25.98 -26.58 31.43
N ARG A 37 26.14 -27.84 31.89
CA ARG A 37 25.17 -28.65 32.63
C ARG A 37 25.65 -28.73 34.08
N ALA A 38 24.71 -28.66 35.03
CA ALA A 38 24.68 -29.21 36.41
C ALA A 38 23.83 -28.25 37.27
N GLY A 39 22.95 -28.63 38.20
CA GLY A 39 22.59 -29.90 38.82
C GLY A 39 21.73 -29.60 40.08
N GLY A 40 21.08 -30.62 40.66
CA GLY A 40 20.42 -30.60 41.99
C GLY A 40 18.90 -30.35 41.93
N ALA A 41 17.95 -31.28 42.12
CA ALA A 41 17.77 -32.45 42.99
C ALA A 41 17.18 -32.14 44.39
N PHE A 42 16.11 -32.91 44.70
CA PHE A 42 15.49 -33.24 46.00
C PHE A 42 14.52 -32.28 46.71
N GLY A 43 13.32 -32.82 47.02
CA GLY A 43 12.32 -32.26 47.93
C GLY A 43 11.05 -33.11 47.97
N HIS A 44 10.86 -33.85 49.07
CA HIS A 44 9.95 -34.99 49.27
C HIS A 44 8.45 -34.67 49.49
N SER A 45 7.61 -35.57 48.96
CA SER A 45 6.54 -36.36 49.62
C SER A 45 5.54 -35.75 50.64
N ARG A 46 4.25 -36.07 50.42
CA ARG A 46 3.21 -36.67 51.34
C ARG A 46 1.83 -36.06 51.01
N LEU A 47 0.82 -36.76 50.47
CA LEU A 47 0.07 -37.95 50.90
C LEU A 47 -0.62 -37.82 52.27
N GLY A 48 -1.96 -37.74 52.25
CA GLY A 48 -2.89 -37.89 53.38
C GLY A 48 -4.32 -37.67 52.88
N LEU A 49 -5.07 -38.71 52.48
CA LEU A 49 -5.87 -39.67 53.27
C LEU A 49 -7.33 -39.22 53.49
N ARG A 50 -8.22 -40.20 53.28
CA ARG A 50 -9.70 -40.14 53.18
C ARG A 50 -10.40 -40.29 54.54
N HIS A 51 -11.58 -39.64 54.66
CA HIS A 51 -12.88 -40.06 55.29
C HIS A 51 -12.94 -40.57 56.76
N PRO A 52 -14.13 -40.76 57.39
CA PRO A 52 -15.54 -40.35 57.11
C PRO A 52 -16.28 -39.75 58.35
N GLY A 53 -17.56 -39.35 58.21
CA GLY A 53 -18.50 -39.42 59.36
C GLY A 53 -19.66 -38.40 59.45
N ALA A 54 -20.88 -38.92 59.32
CA ALA A 54 -22.12 -38.59 60.06
C ALA A 54 -22.95 -37.31 59.79
N HIS A 55 -24.14 -37.55 59.19
CA HIS A 55 -25.44 -36.88 59.49
C HIS A 55 -25.98 -37.35 60.87
N PRO A 56 -27.12 -36.85 61.46
CA PRO A 56 -28.20 -36.01 60.92
C PRO A 56 -28.74 -34.90 61.87
N THR A 57 -29.63 -34.04 61.37
CA THR A 57 -30.98 -33.70 61.91
C THR A 57 -31.44 -32.32 61.41
N GLY A 58 -32.73 -32.26 61.05
CA GLY A 58 -33.26 -31.27 60.13
C GLY A 58 -33.65 -29.91 60.71
N ARG A 59 -34.10 -29.05 59.80
CA ARG A 59 -35.14 -28.03 60.03
C ARG A 59 -35.56 -27.38 58.72
N ALA A 60 -36.88 -27.31 58.57
CA ALA A 60 -37.65 -26.27 57.89
C ALA A 60 -37.45 -26.07 56.39
N CYS A 61 -38.39 -26.67 55.66
CA CYS A 61 -38.94 -26.17 54.41
C CYS A 61 -39.20 -24.65 54.47
N ARG A 62 -38.54 -23.88 53.60
CA ARG A 62 -39.05 -22.61 53.10
C ARG A 62 -38.97 -22.65 51.58
N GLN A 63 -40.13 -22.83 50.97
CA GLN A 63 -40.33 -22.62 49.54
C GLN A 63 -39.95 -21.17 49.21
N PHE A 64 -38.87 -21.02 48.45
CA PHE A 64 -38.52 -19.77 47.81
C PHE A 64 -39.13 -19.81 46.41
N GLU A 65 -40.24 -19.09 46.21
CA GLU A 65 -40.84 -18.91 44.90
C GLU A 65 -39.84 -18.21 43.96
N PRO A 66 -39.52 -18.77 42.78
CA PRO A 66 -38.86 -18.00 41.74
C PRO A 66 -39.93 -17.12 41.08
N ARG A 67 -40.00 -15.84 41.48
CA ARG A 67 -40.72 -14.82 40.70
C ARG A 67 -40.22 -14.85 39.26
N GLY A 68 -41.10 -15.29 38.36
CA GLY A 68 -40.86 -15.29 36.93
C GLY A 68 -40.53 -13.89 36.42
N ARG A 69 -39.25 -13.64 36.13
CA ARG A 69 -38.87 -12.60 35.18
C ARG A 69 -39.31 -13.08 33.81
N HIS A 70 -40.44 -12.55 33.38
CA HIS A 70 -40.91 -12.63 32.01
C HIS A 70 -39.77 -12.27 31.05
N ARG A 71 -39.41 -13.29 30.26
CA ARG A 71 -38.67 -13.20 29.00
C ARG A 71 -39.14 -11.99 28.18
N ARG A 72 -38.39 -10.89 28.19
CA ARG A 72 -38.55 -9.76 27.26
C ARG A 72 -37.22 -9.28 26.68
N ASP A 73 -36.23 -10.15 26.50
CA ASP A 73 -34.93 -9.74 25.90
C ASP A 73 -34.58 -10.47 24.58
N ALA A 74 -35.48 -11.28 24.01
CA ALA A 74 -35.16 -12.14 22.87
C ALA A 74 -35.51 -11.58 21.47
N VAL A 75 -35.95 -10.32 21.32
CA VAL A 75 -36.33 -9.74 20.01
C VAL A 75 -35.35 -8.66 19.51
N ARG A 76 -34.21 -8.47 20.19
CA ARG A 76 -33.22 -7.43 19.83
C ARG A 76 -31.96 -7.95 19.13
N GLY A 77 -32.00 -9.16 18.56
CA GLY A 77 -30.84 -9.82 17.95
C GLY A 77 -30.85 -9.93 16.41
N LYS A 78 -31.98 -9.72 15.74
CA LYS A 78 -32.10 -9.96 14.28
C LYS A 78 -31.92 -8.72 13.40
N THR A 79 -32.09 -7.51 13.95
CA THR A 79 -31.97 -6.26 13.19
C THR A 79 -30.51 -5.82 12.99
N GLY A 80 -29.63 -6.06 13.96
CA GLY A 80 -28.23 -5.62 13.88
C GLY A 80 -27.36 -6.33 12.82
N SER A 81 -27.64 -7.60 12.52
CA SER A 81 -26.89 -8.35 11.50
C SER A 81 -27.30 -7.97 10.08
N SER A 82 -28.59 -7.69 9.84
CA SER A 82 -29.08 -7.30 8.52
C SER A 82 -28.64 -5.89 8.13
N GLU A 83 -28.63 -4.94 9.08
CA GLU A 83 -28.16 -3.58 8.84
C GLU A 83 -26.64 -3.49 8.64
N ALA A 84 -25.86 -4.26 9.41
CA ALA A 84 -24.40 -4.31 9.23
C ALA A 84 -24.01 -4.89 7.86
N VAL A 85 -24.68 -5.97 7.41
CA VAL A 85 -24.44 -6.57 6.09
C VAL A 85 -24.84 -5.63 4.95
N SER A 86 -25.94 -4.89 5.09
CA SER A 86 -26.40 -3.91 4.11
C SER A 86 -25.43 -2.72 3.97
N SER A 87 -24.92 -2.20 5.09
CA SER A 87 -23.94 -1.11 5.11
C SER A 87 -22.62 -1.49 4.45
N THR A 88 -22.10 -2.69 4.74
CA THR A 88 -20.87 -3.21 4.12
C THR A 88 -21.02 -3.43 2.62
N ARG A 89 -22.15 -4.00 2.17
CA ARG A 89 -22.44 -4.16 0.73
C ARG A 89 -22.52 -2.80 0.02
N LYS A 90 -23.20 -1.82 0.63
CA LYS A 90 -23.30 -0.47 0.06
C LYS A 90 -21.93 0.19 -0.07
N LEU A 91 -21.07 0.04 0.93
CA LEU A 91 -19.69 0.54 0.89
C LEU A 91 -18.87 -0.12 -0.23
N LEU A 92 -18.96 -1.44 -0.38
CA LEU A 92 -18.27 -2.18 -1.44
C LEU A 92 -18.76 -1.76 -2.84
N LEU A 93 -20.07 -1.64 -3.04
CA LEU A 93 -20.65 -1.22 -4.31
C LEU A 93 -20.24 0.21 -4.67
N THR A 94 -20.28 1.12 -3.70
CA THR A 94 -19.92 2.53 -3.92
C THR A 94 -18.45 2.65 -4.31
N ASN A 95 -17.55 1.99 -3.57
CA ASN A 95 -16.12 2.05 -3.90
C ASN A 95 -15.79 1.26 -5.18
N GLY A 96 -16.49 0.16 -5.45
CA GLY A 96 -16.37 -0.57 -6.72
C GLY A 96 -16.73 0.32 -7.91
N ALA A 97 -17.80 1.11 -7.80
CA ALA A 97 -18.16 2.10 -8.83
C ALA A 97 -17.07 3.18 -8.99
N VAL A 98 -16.45 3.63 -7.89
CA VAL A 98 -15.32 4.57 -7.95
C VAL A 98 -14.12 3.98 -8.69
N VAL A 99 -13.76 2.71 -8.42
CA VAL A 99 -12.68 2.02 -9.15
C VAL A 99 -12.99 1.97 -10.64
N VAL A 100 -14.19 1.53 -11.01
CA VAL A 100 -14.61 1.43 -12.42
C VAL A 100 -14.57 2.80 -13.09
N ALA A 101 -15.12 3.83 -12.45
CA ALA A 101 -15.12 5.19 -12.98
C ALA A 101 -13.68 5.70 -13.19
N ALA A 102 -12.78 5.50 -12.22
CA ALA A 102 -11.38 5.89 -12.34
C ALA A 102 -10.69 5.20 -13.53
N VAL A 103 -10.87 3.88 -13.69
CA VAL A 103 -10.31 3.13 -14.82
C VAL A 103 -10.86 3.63 -16.16
N VAL A 104 -12.18 3.79 -16.27
CA VAL A 104 -12.84 4.23 -17.50
C VAL A 104 -12.40 5.64 -17.89
N LEU A 105 -12.33 6.56 -16.92
CA LEU A 105 -11.88 7.93 -17.18
C LEU A 105 -10.42 7.99 -17.63
N ASP A 106 -9.52 7.27 -16.97
CA ASP A 106 -8.11 7.20 -17.36
C ASP A 106 -7.95 6.65 -18.79
N GLN A 107 -8.59 5.51 -19.07
CA GLN A 107 -8.49 4.84 -20.37
C GLN A 107 -9.13 5.66 -21.50
N LEU A 108 -10.25 6.35 -21.23
CA LEU A 108 -10.88 7.23 -22.21
C LEU A 108 -9.95 8.39 -22.60
N ILE A 109 -9.32 9.04 -21.62
CA ILE A 109 -8.42 10.16 -21.92
C ILE A 109 -7.19 9.67 -22.70
N LYS A 110 -6.59 8.56 -22.29
CA LYS A 110 -5.46 7.94 -23.02
C LYS A 110 -5.83 7.58 -24.45
N TYR A 111 -7.01 7.00 -24.64
CA TYR A 111 -7.54 6.70 -25.98
C TYR A 111 -7.70 7.96 -26.83
N VAL A 112 -8.25 9.03 -26.27
CA VAL A 112 -8.37 10.33 -26.97
C VAL A 112 -6.98 10.86 -27.36
N VAL A 113 -6.01 10.86 -26.45
CA VAL A 113 -4.64 11.34 -26.74
C VAL A 113 -4.02 10.53 -27.88
N VAL A 114 -4.05 9.20 -27.79
CA VAL A 114 -3.43 8.32 -28.81
C VAL A 114 -4.12 8.45 -30.18
N SER A 115 -5.43 8.69 -30.20
CA SER A 115 -6.20 8.79 -31.46
C SER A 115 -6.15 10.18 -32.10
N THR A 116 -5.83 11.23 -31.35
CA THR A 116 -5.86 12.62 -31.84
C THR A 116 -4.50 13.28 -31.95
N MET A 117 -3.47 12.75 -31.28
CA MET A 117 -2.13 13.35 -31.23
C MET A 117 -1.07 12.39 -31.76
N ALA A 118 -0.17 12.89 -32.59
CA ALA A 118 1.04 12.16 -32.98
C ALA A 118 1.99 11.99 -31.79
N LEU A 119 2.81 10.94 -31.81
CA LEU A 119 3.80 10.72 -30.76
C LEU A 119 4.78 11.90 -30.70
N GLY A 120 4.96 12.49 -29.52
CA GLY A 120 5.80 13.66 -29.30
C GLY A 120 5.14 15.00 -29.65
N GLU A 121 3.89 14.99 -30.14
CA GLU A 121 3.13 16.21 -30.37
C GLU A 121 2.78 16.89 -29.04
N ALA A 122 2.96 18.22 -28.99
CA ALA A 122 2.63 19.05 -27.85
C ALA A 122 1.56 20.09 -28.22
N ILE A 123 0.41 20.05 -27.55
CA ILE A 123 -0.65 21.05 -27.65
C ILE A 123 -0.56 21.97 -26.43
N PRO A 124 -0.09 23.22 -26.58
CA PRO A 124 0.03 24.15 -25.46
C PRO A 124 -1.36 24.59 -24.97
N ILE A 125 -1.59 24.51 -23.66
CA ILE A 125 -2.81 25.03 -23.00
C ILE A 125 -2.50 26.39 -22.35
N PHE A 126 -1.40 26.45 -21.59
CA PHE A 126 -0.88 27.66 -20.95
C PHE A 126 0.64 27.75 -21.18
N PRO A 127 1.29 28.90 -20.91
CA PRO A 127 2.74 29.03 -21.02
C PRO A 127 3.55 28.01 -20.19
N PHE A 128 2.91 27.39 -19.20
CA PHE A 128 3.52 26.40 -18.32
C PHE A 128 2.86 25.01 -18.34
N LEU A 129 1.84 24.79 -19.19
CA LEU A 129 1.08 23.55 -19.26
C LEU A 129 0.75 23.21 -20.70
N ALA A 130 1.10 22.00 -21.13
CA ALA A 130 0.75 21.45 -22.42
C ALA A 130 0.20 20.02 -22.27
N LEU A 131 -0.58 19.59 -23.26
CA LEU A 131 -0.79 18.17 -23.51
C LEU A 131 0.35 17.68 -24.39
N LEU A 132 1.05 16.62 -23.99
CA LEU A 132 2.18 16.06 -24.73
C LEU A 132 2.03 14.55 -24.85
N HIS A 133 1.82 14.02 -26.05
CA HIS A 133 1.71 12.57 -26.23
C HIS A 133 3.09 11.91 -26.01
N ALA A 134 3.30 11.35 -24.83
CA ALA A 134 4.52 10.66 -24.44
C ALA A 134 4.27 9.18 -24.12
N ARG A 135 5.30 8.36 -24.32
CA ARG A 135 5.31 6.94 -23.95
C ARG A 135 6.30 6.71 -22.84
N ASN A 136 5.83 6.18 -21.72
CA ASN A 136 6.67 5.84 -20.60
C ASN A 136 6.92 4.33 -20.54
N THR A 137 8.15 3.94 -20.87
CA THR A 137 8.64 2.56 -20.83
C THR A 137 9.27 2.18 -19.49
N GLY A 138 9.27 3.08 -18.51
CA GLY A 138 9.82 2.87 -17.17
C GLY A 138 8.76 3.03 -16.06
N ILE A 139 9.25 3.38 -14.86
CA ILE A 139 8.42 3.86 -13.74
C ILE A 139 8.42 5.41 -13.79
N ALA A 140 8.30 6.10 -12.66
CA ALA A 140 8.47 7.54 -12.60
C ALA A 140 9.90 7.91 -13.02
N PHE A 141 10.05 9.03 -13.74
CA PHE A 141 11.33 9.53 -14.26
C PHE A 141 12.08 8.53 -15.17
N SER A 142 11.36 7.61 -15.81
CA SER A 142 11.93 6.54 -16.66
C SER A 142 12.93 5.62 -15.92
N MET A 143 12.90 5.59 -14.59
CA MET A 143 13.70 4.64 -13.82
C MET A 143 13.26 3.20 -14.12
N PHE A 144 14.20 2.26 -14.08
CA PHE A 144 13.96 0.83 -14.34
C PHE A 144 13.48 0.48 -15.77
N ALA A 145 13.79 1.29 -16.78
CA ALA A 145 13.49 0.95 -18.17
C ALA A 145 14.11 -0.40 -18.61
N ASP A 146 15.26 -0.78 -18.04
CA ASP A 146 15.97 -2.04 -18.35
C ASP A 146 15.25 -3.30 -17.84
N VAL A 147 14.27 -3.15 -16.94
CA VAL A 147 13.47 -4.27 -16.41
C VAL A 147 12.51 -4.82 -17.48
N GLY A 148 12.24 -4.02 -18.52
CA GLY A 148 11.37 -4.36 -19.63
C GLY A 148 9.88 -4.34 -19.26
N PRO A 149 8.99 -4.36 -20.27
CA PRO A 149 7.55 -4.21 -20.07
C PRO A 149 6.93 -5.24 -19.11
N LEU A 150 7.35 -6.50 -19.23
CA LEU A 150 6.84 -7.60 -18.41
C LEU A 150 7.22 -7.42 -16.93
N GLY A 151 8.47 -7.06 -16.64
CA GLY A 151 8.91 -6.88 -15.26
C GLY A 151 8.24 -5.67 -14.59
N LEU A 152 7.98 -4.60 -15.35
CA LEU A 152 7.20 -3.45 -14.86
C LEU A 152 5.72 -3.80 -14.61
N ALA A 153 5.12 -4.63 -15.46
CA ALA A 153 3.75 -5.13 -15.25
C ALA A 153 3.66 -6.03 -14.00
N ILE A 154 4.66 -6.89 -13.78
CA ILE A 154 4.76 -7.72 -12.57
C ILE A 154 4.89 -6.82 -11.33
N LEU A 155 5.78 -5.83 -11.36
CA LEU A 155 5.96 -4.90 -10.24
C LEU A 155 4.66 -4.14 -9.92
N ALA A 156 4.00 -3.59 -10.94
CA ALA A 156 2.70 -2.92 -10.78
C ALA A 156 1.65 -3.86 -10.19
N SER A 157 1.62 -5.13 -10.63
CA SER A 157 0.71 -6.14 -10.09
C SER A 157 0.99 -6.45 -8.61
N VAL A 158 2.26 -6.54 -8.21
CA VAL A 158 2.66 -6.73 -6.80
C VAL A 158 2.21 -5.56 -5.93
N VAL A 159 2.43 -4.33 -6.39
CA VAL A 159 1.96 -3.13 -5.68
C VAL A 159 0.43 -3.11 -5.58
N LEU A 160 -0.28 -3.46 -6.65
CA LEU A 160 -1.74 -3.56 -6.64
C LEU A 160 -2.23 -4.59 -5.62
N VAL A 161 -1.60 -5.76 -5.53
CA VAL A 161 -1.92 -6.77 -4.50
C VAL A 161 -1.69 -6.21 -3.10
N ALA A 162 -0.59 -5.50 -2.87
CA ALA A 162 -0.33 -4.86 -1.57
C ALA A 162 -1.41 -3.83 -1.20
N VAL A 163 -1.86 -3.01 -2.15
CA VAL A 163 -2.98 -2.07 -1.96
C VAL A 163 -4.28 -2.81 -1.63
N MET A 164 -4.57 -3.92 -2.32
CA MET A 164 -5.76 -4.73 -2.02
C MET A 164 -5.71 -5.37 -0.63
N ILE A 165 -4.53 -5.84 -0.19
CA ILE A 165 -4.35 -6.33 1.18
C ILE A 165 -4.59 -5.22 2.21
N LEU A 166 -4.06 -4.03 1.96
CA LEU A 166 -4.29 -2.86 2.82
C LEU A 166 -5.79 -2.52 2.89
N TRP A 167 -6.50 -2.60 1.77
CA TRP A 167 -7.93 -2.37 1.72
C TRP A 167 -8.70 -3.36 2.59
N VAL A 168 -8.46 -4.66 2.45
CA VAL A 168 -9.14 -5.69 3.24
C VAL A 168 -8.87 -5.53 4.75
N LYS A 169 -7.68 -5.03 5.11
CA LYS A 169 -7.32 -4.75 6.51
C LYS A 169 -7.90 -3.43 7.06
N THR A 170 -8.42 -2.57 6.21
CA THR A 170 -8.95 -1.26 6.61
C THR A 170 -10.35 -1.42 7.25
N PRO A 171 -10.59 -0.89 8.46
CA PRO A 171 -11.91 -0.94 9.10
C PRO A 171 -12.98 -0.19 8.29
N PRO A 172 -14.22 -0.72 8.20
CA PRO A 172 -15.28 -0.17 7.35
C PRO A 172 -15.71 1.26 7.72
N GLU A 173 -15.42 1.71 8.94
CA GLU A 173 -15.70 3.08 9.41
C GLU A 173 -14.81 4.12 8.74
N ARG A 174 -13.63 3.72 8.21
CA ARG A 174 -12.66 4.61 7.56
C ARG A 174 -13.03 4.88 6.12
N LYS A 175 -14.18 5.54 5.94
CA LYS A 175 -14.76 5.84 4.61
C LYS A 175 -13.81 6.62 3.69
N LEU A 176 -13.04 7.56 4.24
CA LEU A 176 -12.06 8.33 3.46
C LEU A 176 -10.92 7.44 2.96
N THR A 177 -10.38 6.57 3.80
CA THR A 177 -9.35 5.60 3.42
C THR A 177 -9.86 4.63 2.36
N HIS A 178 -11.09 4.13 2.48
CA HIS A 178 -11.68 3.29 1.44
C HIS A 178 -11.84 4.02 0.09
N PHE A 179 -12.29 5.27 0.10
CA PHE A 179 -12.36 6.08 -1.12
C PHE A 179 -10.97 6.31 -1.72
N ALA A 180 -9.98 6.63 -0.89
CA ALA A 180 -8.60 6.84 -1.31
C ALA A 180 -7.99 5.56 -1.92
N LEU A 181 -8.21 4.40 -1.28
CA LEU A 181 -7.81 3.11 -1.83
C LEU A 181 -8.51 2.79 -3.15
N ALA A 182 -9.80 3.13 -3.28
CA ALA A 182 -10.55 2.94 -4.53
C ALA A 182 -9.94 3.70 -5.70
N ILE A 183 -9.59 4.98 -5.53
CA ILE A 183 -8.95 5.75 -6.59
C ILE A 183 -7.51 5.27 -6.88
N VAL A 184 -6.72 4.88 -5.86
CA VAL A 184 -5.38 4.28 -6.04
C VAL A 184 -5.47 2.99 -6.85
N THR A 185 -6.41 2.10 -6.47
CA THR A 185 -6.67 0.85 -7.19
C THR A 185 -7.07 1.12 -8.63
N GLY A 186 -7.98 2.09 -8.86
CA GLY A 186 -8.38 2.48 -10.22
C GLY A 186 -7.21 2.99 -11.07
N GLY A 187 -6.39 3.89 -10.54
CA GLY A 187 -5.20 4.37 -11.23
C GLY A 187 -4.15 3.27 -11.50
N ALA A 188 -3.90 2.42 -10.51
CA ALA A 188 -2.98 1.29 -10.66
C ALA A 188 -3.46 0.30 -11.74
N ILE A 189 -4.76 0.00 -11.81
CA ILE A 189 -5.35 -0.83 -12.86
C ILE A 189 -5.23 -0.15 -14.22
N GLY A 190 -5.54 1.15 -14.33
CA GLY A 190 -5.43 1.90 -15.59
C GLY A 190 -4.01 1.83 -16.18
N ASN A 191 -3.00 2.08 -15.35
CA ASN A 191 -1.59 1.98 -15.75
C ASN A 191 -1.11 0.53 -15.99
N LEU A 192 -1.73 -0.47 -15.37
CA LEU A 192 -1.42 -1.88 -15.63
C LEU A 192 -2.00 -2.35 -16.96
N ILE A 193 -3.20 -1.90 -17.32
CA ILE A 193 -3.84 -2.19 -18.62
C ILE A 193 -2.93 -1.73 -19.76
N ASP A 194 -2.40 -0.51 -19.71
CA ASP A 194 -1.47 0.00 -20.72
C ASP A 194 -0.22 -0.86 -20.82
N ARG A 195 0.39 -1.22 -19.68
CA ARG A 195 1.61 -2.05 -19.66
C ARG A 195 1.38 -3.42 -20.29
N LEU A 196 0.23 -4.04 -20.02
CA LEU A 196 -0.10 -5.35 -20.58
C LEU A 196 -0.50 -5.28 -22.06
N SER A 197 -1.16 -4.20 -22.47
CA SER A 197 -1.73 -4.08 -23.83
C SER A 197 -0.78 -3.43 -24.82
N LEU A 198 -0.01 -2.44 -24.38
CA LEU A 198 0.85 -1.59 -25.20
C LEU A 198 2.35 -1.80 -24.92
N GLY A 199 2.70 -2.30 -23.72
CA GLY A 199 4.08 -2.43 -23.26
C GLY A 199 4.71 -1.15 -22.70
N TYR A 200 3.94 -0.06 -22.64
CA TYR A 200 4.31 1.24 -22.08
C TYR A 200 3.05 1.92 -21.54
N VAL A 201 3.22 2.99 -20.74
CA VAL A 201 2.13 3.83 -20.27
C VAL A 201 2.01 5.07 -21.14
N VAL A 202 0.77 5.47 -21.46
CA VAL A 202 0.50 6.72 -22.18
C VAL A 202 0.46 7.89 -21.18
N ASP A 203 1.40 8.82 -21.33
CA ASP A 203 1.49 10.03 -20.52
C ASP A 203 1.15 11.25 -21.37
N TYR A 204 0.50 12.26 -20.76
CA TYR A 204 -0.02 13.40 -21.51
C TYR A 204 -0.02 14.75 -20.80
N VAL A 205 0.04 14.81 -19.47
CA VAL A 205 0.06 16.10 -18.75
C VAL A 205 1.51 16.56 -18.62
N TYR A 206 1.84 17.68 -19.25
CA TYR A 206 3.20 18.22 -19.25
C TYR A 206 3.27 19.63 -18.67
N PHE A 207 3.84 19.74 -17.46
CA PHE A 207 4.15 21.02 -16.84
C PHE A 207 5.59 21.44 -17.16
N HIS A 208 5.75 22.63 -17.73
CA HIS A 208 7.06 23.12 -18.15
C HIS A 208 7.21 24.63 -17.93
N THR A 209 8.45 25.09 -17.94
CA THR A 209 8.86 26.49 -17.97
C THR A 209 10.12 26.55 -18.83
N PRO A 210 10.59 27.75 -19.25
CA PRO A 210 11.83 27.84 -20.03
C PRO A 210 13.06 27.25 -19.34
N ALA A 211 13.08 27.19 -18.01
CA ALA A 211 14.23 26.73 -17.22
C ALA A 211 14.04 25.34 -16.58
N PHE A 212 12.82 24.80 -16.55
CA PHE A 212 12.48 23.59 -15.82
C PHE A 212 11.32 22.85 -16.45
N SER A 213 11.39 21.52 -16.50
CA SER A 213 10.31 20.63 -16.92
C SER A 213 10.02 19.64 -15.81
N PHE A 214 8.76 19.49 -15.45
CA PHE A 214 8.32 18.44 -14.52
C PHE A 214 8.17 17.10 -15.26
N ALA A 215 8.02 16.01 -14.50
CA ALA A 215 7.69 14.71 -15.07
C ALA A 215 6.34 14.79 -15.80
N ILE A 216 6.25 14.13 -16.96
CA ILE A 216 4.98 13.97 -17.67
C ILE A 216 4.21 12.86 -16.96
N PHE A 217 2.91 13.04 -16.77
CA PHE A 217 2.07 12.08 -16.06
C PHE A 217 0.68 11.99 -16.67
N ASN A 218 -0.14 11.09 -16.14
CA ASN A 218 -1.53 10.90 -16.57
C ASN A 218 -2.52 10.97 -15.38
N LEU A 219 -3.81 10.77 -15.69
CA LEU A 219 -4.85 10.78 -14.68
C LEU A 219 -4.71 9.62 -13.67
N ALA A 220 -4.32 8.41 -14.11
CA ALA A 220 -4.00 7.32 -13.20
C ALA A 220 -2.92 7.67 -12.17
N ASP A 221 -1.84 8.36 -12.56
CA ASP A 221 -0.80 8.83 -11.63
C ASP A 221 -1.34 9.87 -10.63
N SER A 222 -2.25 10.72 -11.10
CA SER A 222 -2.94 11.69 -10.25
C SER A 222 -3.81 11.00 -9.21
N PHE A 223 -4.57 9.95 -9.59
CA PHE A 223 -5.35 9.15 -8.65
C PHE A 223 -4.48 8.45 -7.61
N ILE A 224 -3.35 7.88 -8.01
CA ILE A 224 -2.39 7.24 -7.10
C ILE A 224 -1.84 8.28 -6.12
N SER A 225 -1.42 9.44 -6.62
CA SER A 225 -0.81 10.51 -5.80
C SER A 225 -1.81 11.12 -4.81
N VAL A 226 -3.00 11.48 -5.28
CA VAL A 226 -4.06 12.05 -4.43
C VAL A 226 -4.55 11.02 -3.42
N GLY A 227 -4.77 9.76 -3.83
CA GLY A 227 -5.19 8.72 -2.91
C GLY A 227 -4.13 8.40 -1.85
N ALA A 228 -2.85 8.34 -2.22
CA ALA A 228 -1.77 8.21 -1.24
C ALA A 228 -1.75 9.37 -0.24
N PHE A 229 -1.90 10.62 -0.72
CA PHE A 229 -2.02 11.79 0.14
C PHE A 229 -3.22 11.69 1.10
N LEU A 230 -4.39 11.27 0.62
CA LEU A 230 -5.60 11.11 1.44
C LEU A 230 -5.46 10.02 2.50
N ILE A 231 -4.78 8.90 2.20
CA ILE A 231 -4.48 7.84 3.17
C ILE A 231 -3.60 8.41 4.30
N ILE A 232 -2.53 9.12 3.93
CA ILE A 232 -1.61 9.75 4.90
C ILE A 232 -2.36 10.78 5.75
N LEU A 233 -3.21 11.61 5.13
CA LEU A 233 -4.02 12.63 5.80
C LEU A 233 -4.98 12.01 6.82
N ASP A 234 -5.69 10.92 6.46
CA ASP A 234 -6.63 10.27 7.39
C ASP A 234 -5.88 9.63 8.56
N GLU A 235 -4.74 8.96 8.30
CA GLU A 235 -3.93 8.28 9.32
C GLU A 235 -3.27 9.25 10.31
N LEU A 236 -2.62 10.31 9.79
CA LEU A 236 -1.78 11.17 10.64
C LEU A 236 -2.56 12.29 11.32
N ILE A 237 -3.67 12.74 10.73
CA ILE A 237 -4.39 13.94 11.21
C ILE A 237 -5.78 13.56 11.70
N LEU A 238 -6.60 12.89 10.88
CA LEU A 238 -8.02 12.72 11.19
C LEU A 238 -8.27 11.64 12.25
N ASP A 239 -7.55 10.54 12.20
CA ASP A 239 -7.71 9.45 13.17
C ASP A 239 -7.32 9.83 14.60
N PRO A 240 -6.18 10.51 14.85
CA PRO A 240 -5.86 11.04 16.17
C PRO A 240 -6.93 12.00 16.70
N LEU A 241 -7.52 12.84 15.83
CA LEU A 241 -8.58 13.77 16.21
C LEU A 241 -9.88 13.05 16.59
N ARG A 242 -10.26 11.99 15.85
CA ARG A 242 -11.41 11.12 16.18
C ARG A 242 -11.21 10.45 17.53
N GLN A 243 -10.01 9.92 17.80
CA GLN A 243 -9.68 9.28 19.08
C GLN A 243 -9.72 10.25 20.28
N ARG A 244 -9.26 11.50 20.11
CA ARG A 244 -9.37 12.53 21.15
C ARG A 244 -10.83 12.87 21.48
N ARG A 245 -11.67 12.98 20.46
CA ARG A 245 -13.10 13.29 20.62
C ARG A 245 -13.85 12.17 21.34
N THR A 246 -13.55 10.91 21.05
CA THR A 246 -14.17 9.77 21.73
C THR A 246 -13.72 9.64 23.18
N ARG A 247 -12.42 9.86 23.47
CA ARG A 247 -11.91 9.91 24.85
C ARG A 247 -12.57 11.01 25.68
N ARG A 248 -12.68 12.23 25.14
CA ARG A 248 -13.31 13.37 25.85
C ARG A 248 -14.80 13.16 26.15
N ARG A 249 -15.53 12.45 25.28
CA ARG A 249 -16.93 12.09 25.56
C ARG A 249 -17.04 11.10 26.72
N ARG A 250 -16.20 10.07 26.73
CA ARG A 250 -16.18 9.05 27.81
C ARG A 250 -15.74 9.59 29.18
N SER A 251 -15.12 10.77 29.25
CA SER A 251 -14.74 11.38 30.52
C SER A 251 -15.80 12.34 31.09
N ILE A 252 -16.88 12.59 30.35
CA ILE A 252 -17.98 13.48 30.77
C ILE A 252 -19.19 12.66 31.27
N ASP A 253 -19.30 11.40 30.81
CA ASP A 253 -20.29 10.42 31.27
C ASP A 253 -19.77 9.64 32.50
#